data_AF-R7XJE9-F1
#
_entry.id   AF-R7XJE9-F1
#
_cell.length_a   1.000
_cell.length_b   1.000
_cell.length_c   1.000
_cell.angle_alpha   90.00
_cell.angle_beta   90.00
_cell.angle_gamma   90.00
#
_symmetry.space_group_name_H-M   'P 1'
#
loop_
_entity.id
_entity.type
_entity.pdbx_description
1 polymer ?
#
loop_
_entity_poly.entity_id
_entity_poly.type
_entity_poly.pdbx_seq_one_letter_code
_entity_poly.pdbx_strand_id
1 'polypeptide(L)'
;MSQKKSPRFELRSGNVDALLLALQTADMAALRDDLLARFEATPDFFSNDVIALDLRALEDDSEVALGTVIETLATLRARAIGVVARPGQREWAERFGLPLLDSQARRGSGADRATDRAAEARAAAAAEQAAADQAAREESIRAAAQATTDAAVAAAIRQTQTMLIDKPLRSGQQVYAQGDVVILDVVSYGAEVIAEGNIHIYAPLRGRALAGVKGNTGARIFSTCMEPELISIAGIYRTAEQTLPADVLGKTAQVRLADEKLILEALRLK
;
A
#
# COMPACT_ATOMS: atom_id res chain seq x y z
N MET A 1 46.07 21.50 17.08
CA MET A 1 45.89 21.12 15.67
C MET A 1 44.57 20.37 15.51
N SER A 2 43.80 20.76 14.49
CA SER A 2 42.73 20.04 13.79
C SER A 2 41.52 19.50 14.58
N GLN A 3 40.47 20.32 14.69
CA GLN A 3 39.10 19.81 14.80
C GLN A 3 38.69 19.24 13.44
N LYS A 4 38.60 17.91 13.31
CA LYS A 4 37.99 17.28 12.14
C LYS A 4 36.50 17.66 12.11
N LYS A 5 36.12 18.61 11.24
CA LYS A 5 34.72 18.91 10.96
C LYS A 5 34.08 17.67 10.34
N SER A 6 33.19 17.01 11.07
CA SER A 6 32.32 15.98 10.50
C SER A 6 31.50 16.58 9.36
N PRO A 7 31.32 15.87 8.24
CA PRO A 7 30.51 16.36 7.13
C PRO A 7 29.06 16.57 7.59
N ARG A 8 28.45 17.70 7.19
CA ARG A 8 27.08 18.08 7.56
C ARG A 8 25.99 17.37 6.75
N PHE A 9 26.39 16.61 5.73
CA PHE A 9 25.48 15.87 4.85
C PHE A 9 26.16 14.60 4.33
N GLU A 10 25.33 13.62 3.98
CA GLU A 10 25.73 12.40 3.29
C GLU A 10 24.68 12.14 2.20
N LEU A 11 25.13 11.83 0.97
CA LEU A 11 24.25 11.43 -0.11
C LEU A 11 24.31 9.90 -0.22
N ARG A 12 23.14 9.26 -0.14
CA ARG A 12 23.01 7.81 -0.32
C ARG A 12 22.07 7.53 -1.48
N SER A 13 22.43 6.56 -2.31
CA SER A 13 21.49 5.96 -3.25
C SER A 13 20.60 4.98 -2.49
N GLY A 14 19.33 4.94 -2.88
CA GLY A 14 18.33 4.04 -2.32
C GLY A 14 17.10 3.99 -3.22
N ASN A 15 16.26 2.99 -3.02
CA ASN A 15 14.97 2.90 -3.70
C ASN A 15 13.90 3.52 -2.78
N VAL A 16 12.99 4.28 -3.38
CA VAL A 16 11.83 4.86 -2.69
C VAL A 16 10.59 4.26 -3.33
N ASP A 17 9.70 3.69 -2.52
CA ASP A 17 8.46 3.12 -3.01
C ASP A 17 7.44 4.22 -3.29
N ALA A 18 6.80 4.15 -4.46
CA ALA A 18 5.75 5.07 -4.87
C ALA A 18 4.62 4.34 -5.59
N LEU A 19 3.40 4.82 -5.41
CA LEU A 19 2.23 4.35 -6.16
C LEU A 19 2.31 4.88 -7.59
N LEU A 20 2.05 4.01 -8.57
CA LEU A 20 2.05 4.40 -9.98
C LEU A 20 0.61 4.66 -10.43
N LEU A 21 0.30 5.91 -10.79
CA LEU A 21 -0.98 6.29 -11.36
C LEU A 21 -0.82 6.37 -12.88
N ALA A 22 -1.32 5.35 -13.60
CA ALA A 22 -1.30 5.33 -15.06
C ALA A 22 -2.49 6.10 -15.64
N LEU A 23 -2.21 7.14 -16.42
CA LEU A 23 -3.22 7.99 -17.05
C LEU A 23 -3.58 7.38 -18.41
N GLN A 24 -4.84 6.98 -18.54
CA GLN A 24 -5.36 6.32 -19.75
C GLN A 24 -6.13 7.27 -20.67
N THR A 25 -6.32 8.52 -20.25
CA THR A 25 -7.08 9.54 -20.98
C THR A 25 -6.36 10.88 -20.90
N ALA A 26 -6.45 11.67 -21.97
CA ALA A 26 -5.97 13.06 -21.99
C ALA A 26 -6.98 14.03 -21.36
N ASP A 27 -8.22 13.60 -21.13
CA ASP A 27 -9.25 14.40 -20.45
C ASP A 27 -9.00 14.43 -18.93
N MET A 28 -8.25 15.44 -18.48
CA MET A 28 -7.89 15.61 -17.08
C MET A 28 -9.08 16.03 -16.19
N ALA A 29 -10.14 16.59 -16.79
CA ALA A 29 -11.35 16.98 -16.05
C ALA A 29 -12.19 15.74 -15.72
N ALA A 30 -12.40 14.86 -16.70
CA ALA A 30 -13.04 13.57 -16.47
C ALA A 30 -12.25 12.73 -15.45
N LEU A 31 -10.91 12.69 -15.59
CA LEU A 31 -10.05 11.99 -14.63
C LEU A 31 -10.17 12.52 -13.20
N ARG A 32 -10.25 13.85 -13.02
CA ARG A 32 -10.49 14.46 -11.71
C ARG A 32 -11.81 13.98 -11.13
N ASP A 33 -12.88 14.07 -11.91
CA ASP A 33 -14.22 13.73 -11.44
C ASP A 33 -14.29 12.25 -11.03
N ASP A 34 -13.67 11.36 -11.81
CA ASP A 34 -13.53 9.94 -11.48
C ASP A 34 -12.71 9.69 -10.20
N LEU A 35 -11.58 10.38 -10.03
CA LEU A 35 -10.76 10.27 -8.82
C LEU A 35 -11.51 10.74 -7.58
N LEU A 36 -12.19 11.88 -7.66
CA LEU A 36 -12.97 12.41 -6.54
C LEU A 36 -14.13 11.47 -6.21
N ALA A 37 -14.95 11.07 -7.19
CA ALA A 37 -16.08 10.19 -6.97
C ALA A 37 -15.67 8.83 -6.38
N ARG A 38 -14.52 8.29 -6.84
CA ARG A 38 -14.03 6.99 -6.36
C ARG A 38 -13.54 7.04 -4.91
N PHE A 39 -12.95 8.15 -4.48
CA PHE A 39 -12.34 8.27 -3.16
C PHE A 39 -13.12 9.17 -2.19
N GLU A 40 -14.28 9.71 -2.60
CA GLU A 40 -15.15 10.56 -1.78
C GLU A 40 -15.56 9.89 -0.45
N ALA A 41 -15.84 8.59 -0.49
CA ALA A 41 -16.24 7.81 0.69
C ALA A 41 -15.07 7.48 1.65
N THR A 42 -13.82 7.71 1.24
CA THR A 42 -12.61 7.44 2.04
C THR A 42 -11.56 8.54 1.83
N PRO A 43 -11.77 9.75 2.39
CA PRO A 43 -10.85 10.88 2.22
C PRO A 43 -9.45 10.61 2.81
N ASP A 44 -9.36 9.74 3.82
CA ASP A 44 -8.11 9.34 4.47
C ASP A 44 -7.46 8.11 3.81
N PHE A 45 -7.98 7.64 2.67
CA PHE A 45 -7.39 6.51 1.95
C PHE A 45 -5.91 6.76 1.63
N PHE A 46 -5.58 7.96 1.16
CA PHE A 46 -4.20 8.35 0.92
C PHE A 46 -3.63 9.00 2.19
N SER A 47 -2.65 8.33 2.80
CA SER A 47 -2.01 8.78 4.04
C SER A 47 -0.76 9.64 3.76
N ASN A 48 -0.87 10.65 2.89
CA ASN A 48 0.26 11.36 2.26
C ASN A 48 1.09 10.49 1.31
N ASP A 49 0.44 9.58 0.59
CA ASP A 49 1.10 8.70 -0.36
C ASP A 49 1.84 9.49 -1.44
N VAL A 50 2.99 8.96 -1.84
CA VAL A 50 3.79 9.47 -2.96
C VAL A 50 3.40 8.77 -4.24
N ILE A 51 3.08 9.56 -5.26
CA ILE A 51 2.54 9.09 -6.53
C ILE A 51 3.47 9.47 -7.68
N ALA A 52 3.80 8.49 -8.50
CA ALA A 52 4.41 8.67 -9.81
C ALA A 52 3.31 8.67 -10.88
N LEU A 53 3.27 9.70 -11.73
CA LEU A 53 2.31 9.79 -12.84
C LEU A 53 2.87 9.09 -14.06
N ASP A 54 2.20 8.05 -14.57
CA ASP A 54 2.60 7.33 -15.77
C ASP A 54 1.77 7.78 -16.98
N LEU A 55 2.45 8.44 -17.93
CA LEU A 55 1.86 9.06 -19.11
C LEU A 55 2.04 8.22 -20.38
N ARG A 56 2.69 7.06 -20.28
CA ARG A 56 3.10 6.26 -21.46
C ARG A 56 1.92 5.73 -22.28
N ALA A 57 0.71 5.75 -21.76
CA ALA A 57 -0.51 5.34 -22.45
C ALA A 57 -1.18 6.48 -23.25
N LEU A 58 -0.75 7.72 -23.06
CA LEU A 58 -1.23 8.87 -23.82
C LEU A 58 -0.43 9.01 -25.13
N GLU A 59 -1.08 9.52 -26.17
CA GLU A 59 -0.44 9.84 -27.44
C GLU A 59 0.41 11.11 -27.29
N ASP A 60 1.58 11.14 -27.94
CA ASP A 60 2.59 12.20 -27.75
C ASP A 60 2.11 13.61 -28.16
N ASP A 61 1.06 13.70 -28.97
CA ASP A 61 0.44 14.96 -29.44
C ASP A 61 -0.72 15.46 -28.56
N SER A 62 -1.04 14.73 -27.48
CA SER A 62 -2.14 15.07 -26.58
C SER A 62 -1.84 16.35 -25.78
N GLU A 63 -2.84 17.22 -25.62
CA GLU A 63 -2.73 18.35 -24.70
C GLU A 63 -3.12 17.90 -23.28
N VAL A 64 -2.13 17.74 -22.40
CA VAL A 64 -2.33 17.19 -21.06
C VAL A 64 -2.13 18.26 -19.98
N ALA A 65 -3.23 18.65 -19.32
CA ALA A 65 -3.22 19.60 -18.21
C ALA A 65 -2.92 18.92 -16.86
N LEU A 66 -1.70 18.41 -16.67
CA LEU A 66 -1.32 17.67 -15.45
C LEU A 66 -1.53 18.46 -14.15
N GLY A 67 -1.53 19.79 -14.21
CA GLY A 67 -1.85 20.66 -13.07
C GLY A 67 -3.18 20.28 -12.39
N THR A 68 -4.22 19.99 -13.18
CA THR A 68 -5.52 19.55 -12.64
C THR A 68 -5.40 18.25 -11.85
N VAL A 69 -4.61 17.29 -12.34
CA VAL A 69 -4.37 16.02 -11.63
C VAL A 69 -3.59 16.27 -10.34
N ILE A 70 -2.54 17.07 -10.38
CA ILE A 70 -1.70 17.39 -9.21
C ILE A 70 -2.53 18.06 -8.10
N GLU A 71 -3.38 19.03 -8.45
CA GLU A 71 -4.29 19.71 -7.52
C GLU A 71 -5.33 18.75 -6.93
N THR A 72 -5.86 17.85 -7.76
CA THR A 72 -6.80 16.81 -7.32
C THR A 72 -6.15 15.87 -6.32
N LEU A 73 -4.94 15.39 -6.61
CA LEU A 73 -4.17 14.54 -5.71
C LEU A 73 -3.87 15.25 -4.38
N ALA A 74 -3.53 16.54 -4.40
CA ALA A 74 -3.31 17.32 -3.20
C ALA A 74 -4.58 17.41 -2.33
N THR A 75 -5.75 17.56 -2.95
CA THR A 75 -7.06 17.54 -2.27
C THR A 75 -7.32 16.20 -1.60
N LEU A 76 -6.92 15.10 -2.26
CA LEU A 76 -7.00 13.73 -1.76
C LEU A 76 -5.86 13.37 -0.80
N ARG A 77 -5.05 14.31 -0.32
CA ARG A 77 -3.89 14.07 0.56
C ARG A 77 -2.85 13.12 -0.04
N ALA A 78 -2.66 13.14 -1.35
CA ALA A 78 -1.58 12.46 -2.05
C ALA A 78 -0.65 13.49 -2.72
N ARG A 79 0.60 13.09 -3.03
CA ARG A 79 1.60 13.97 -3.64
C ARG A 79 2.24 13.36 -4.86
N ALA A 80 2.12 14.05 -5.99
CA ALA A 80 2.90 13.71 -7.18
C ALA A 80 4.38 14.01 -6.93
N ILE A 81 5.26 13.03 -7.15
CA ILE A 81 6.72 13.16 -6.94
C ILE A 81 7.52 13.11 -8.24
N GLY A 82 6.89 12.73 -9.35
CA GLY A 82 7.54 12.66 -10.65
C GLY A 82 6.67 12.00 -11.71
N VAL A 83 7.20 11.96 -12.92
CA VAL A 83 6.50 11.49 -14.12
C VAL A 83 7.30 10.36 -14.78
N VAL A 84 6.61 9.28 -15.13
CA VAL A 84 7.10 8.23 -16.02
C VAL A 84 6.55 8.52 -17.41
N ALA A 85 7.43 8.83 -18.36
CA ALA A 85 7.04 9.35 -19.67
C ALA A 85 7.94 8.80 -20.79
N ARG A 86 7.42 8.80 -22.02
CA ARG A 86 8.21 8.52 -23.24
C ARG A 86 9.10 9.71 -23.61
N PRO A 87 10.11 9.54 -24.48
CA PRO A 87 10.97 10.65 -24.92
C PRO A 87 10.21 11.86 -25.49
N GLY A 88 9.10 11.65 -26.22
CA GLY A 88 8.26 12.72 -26.77
C GLY A 88 7.42 13.48 -25.73
N GLN A 89 7.29 12.95 -24.53
CA GLN A 89 6.39 13.44 -23.48
C GLN A 89 7.15 14.19 -22.36
N ARG A 90 8.46 14.40 -22.53
CA ARG A 90 9.33 14.99 -21.49
C ARG A 90 8.95 16.43 -21.14
N GLU A 91 8.52 17.20 -22.13
CA GLU A 91 8.13 18.60 -21.95
C GLU A 91 6.95 18.75 -20.98
N TRP A 92 6.06 17.75 -20.92
CA TRP A 92 4.95 17.77 -19.96
C TRP A 92 5.45 17.71 -18.51
N ALA A 93 6.46 16.89 -18.21
CA ALA A 93 7.00 16.79 -16.85
C ALA A 93 7.68 18.11 -16.41
N GLU A 94 8.49 18.70 -17.30
CA GLU A 94 9.20 19.95 -17.05
C GLU A 94 8.26 21.12 -16.82
N ARG A 95 7.19 21.23 -17.62
CA ARG A 95 6.21 22.33 -17.52
C ARG A 95 5.55 22.41 -16.14
N PHE A 96 5.38 21.29 -15.45
CA PHE A 96 4.74 21.21 -14.13
C PHE A 96 5.75 20.98 -12.99
N GLY A 97 7.05 21.10 -13.26
CA GLY A 97 8.10 21.01 -12.25
C GLY A 97 8.29 19.63 -11.62
N LEU A 98 7.86 18.57 -12.32
CA LEU A 98 8.00 17.19 -11.86
C LEU A 98 9.21 16.52 -12.55
N PRO A 99 10.10 15.85 -11.80
CA PRO A 99 11.22 15.14 -12.40
C PRO A 99 10.75 13.90 -13.16
N LEU A 100 11.52 13.51 -14.18
CA LEU A 100 11.33 12.25 -14.88
C LEU A 100 11.84 11.08 -14.02
N LEU A 101 11.01 10.05 -13.89
CA LEU A 101 11.31 8.84 -13.13
C LEU A 101 11.55 7.67 -14.09
N ASP A 102 12.62 6.91 -13.84
CA ASP A 102 12.86 5.64 -14.53
C ASP A 102 12.06 4.54 -13.82
N SER A 103 10.89 4.18 -14.37
CA SER A 103 10.20 2.99 -13.88
C SER A 103 10.95 1.77 -14.39
N GLN A 104 11.75 1.12 -13.54
CA GLN A 104 12.32 -0.19 -13.86
C GLN A 104 11.24 -1.28 -13.84
N ALA A 105 10.26 -1.18 -14.73
CA ALA A 105 9.46 -2.32 -15.15
C ALA A 105 10.42 -3.25 -15.92
N ARG A 106 10.94 -4.26 -15.22
CA ARG A 106 11.70 -5.42 -15.72
C ARG A 106 12.32 -5.23 -17.12
N ARG A 107 13.59 -4.81 -17.15
CA ARG A 107 14.47 -5.03 -18.31
C ARG A 107 14.61 -6.53 -18.56
N GLY A 108 13.73 -7.07 -19.39
CA GLY A 108 14.00 -8.25 -20.21
C GLY A 108 14.95 -7.85 -21.34
N SER A 109 15.91 -8.73 -21.61
CA SER A 109 17.04 -8.53 -22.50
C SER A 109 16.69 -8.25 -23.96
N GLY A 110 17.46 -7.35 -24.59
CA GLY A 110 18.12 -7.68 -25.85
C GLY A 110 17.61 -7.00 -27.13
N ALA A 111 18.58 -6.38 -27.81
CA ALA A 111 18.72 -6.20 -29.25
C ALA A 111 18.24 -4.88 -29.89
N ASP A 112 19.28 -4.15 -30.28
CA ASP A 112 19.39 -2.91 -31.02
C ASP A 112 19.01 -3.07 -32.51
N ARG A 113 18.45 -1.99 -33.07
CA ARG A 113 18.52 -1.52 -34.48
C ARG A 113 17.76 -2.23 -35.61
N ALA A 114 17.19 -1.32 -36.43
CA ALA A 114 16.97 -1.36 -37.88
C ALA A 114 15.54 -1.69 -38.35
N THR A 115 14.74 -0.68 -38.67
CA THR A 115 14.69 -0.13 -40.05
C THR A 115 13.54 0.88 -40.19
N ASP A 116 13.92 2.17 -40.15
CA ASP A 116 13.25 3.19 -40.94
C ASP A 116 13.40 2.83 -42.43
N ARG A 117 12.29 2.41 -43.07
CA ARG A 117 11.94 2.57 -44.50
C ARG A 117 10.84 1.61 -44.97
N ALA A 118 9.73 1.53 -44.25
CA ALA A 118 8.51 0.85 -44.75
C ALA A 118 7.22 1.57 -44.31
N ALA A 119 7.31 2.89 -44.09
CA ALA A 119 6.26 3.69 -43.47
C ALA A 119 5.20 4.24 -44.45
N GLU A 120 5.38 4.16 -45.77
CA GLU A 120 4.54 4.94 -46.70
C GLU A 120 3.58 4.12 -47.59
N ALA A 121 3.57 2.79 -47.49
CA ALA A 121 2.71 1.95 -48.36
C ALA A 121 1.56 1.22 -47.64
N ARG A 122 1.42 1.36 -46.31
CA ARG A 122 0.38 0.67 -45.51
C ARG A 122 -0.78 1.57 -45.02
N ALA A 123 -0.84 2.81 -45.48
CA ALA A 123 -1.84 3.79 -45.04
C ALA A 123 -3.25 3.61 -45.65
N ALA A 124 -3.41 2.84 -46.72
CA ALA A 124 -4.72 2.70 -47.39
C ALA A 124 -5.52 1.45 -46.98
N ALA A 125 -4.91 0.46 -46.31
CA ALA A 125 -5.58 -0.78 -45.90
C ALA A 125 -6.06 -0.77 -44.44
N ALA A 126 -5.75 0.28 -43.67
CA ALA A 126 -6.01 0.36 -42.23
C ALA A 126 -7.40 0.91 -41.86
N ALA A 127 -8.15 1.46 -42.82
CA ALA A 127 -9.44 2.12 -42.53
C ALA A 127 -10.60 1.13 -42.36
N GLU A 128 -10.53 -0.06 -42.96
CA GLU A 128 -11.62 -1.05 -42.91
C GLU A 128 -11.46 -2.06 -41.76
N GLN A 129 -10.24 -2.20 -41.22
CA GLN A 129 -9.95 -3.01 -40.03
C GLN A 129 -10.30 -2.29 -38.72
N ALA A 130 -10.43 -0.96 -38.73
CA ALA A 130 -10.70 -0.13 -37.56
C ALA A 130 -12.11 -0.32 -36.96
N ALA A 131 -13.09 -0.76 -37.77
CA ALA A 131 -14.46 -0.98 -37.32
C ALA A 131 -14.66 -2.34 -36.61
N ALA A 132 -13.87 -3.36 -36.99
CA ALA A 132 -13.92 -4.68 -36.36
C ALA A 132 -13.18 -4.71 -35.01
N ASP A 133 -12.10 -3.93 -34.87
CA ASP A 133 -11.32 -3.81 -33.64
C ASP A 133 -12.03 -3.04 -32.52
N GLN A 134 -13.01 -2.17 -32.85
CA GLN A 134 -13.80 -1.43 -31.86
C GLN A 134 -14.79 -2.32 -31.10
N ALA A 135 -15.45 -3.27 -31.78
CA ALA A 135 -16.36 -4.21 -31.14
C ALA A 135 -15.63 -5.21 -30.21
N ALA A 136 -14.44 -5.67 -30.61
CA ALA A 136 -13.59 -6.50 -29.76
C ALA A 136 -12.97 -5.72 -28.58
N ARG A 137 -12.76 -4.40 -28.72
CA ARG A 137 -12.30 -3.51 -27.63
C ARG A 137 -13.37 -3.30 -26.57
N GLU A 138 -14.65 -3.13 -26.93
CA GLU A 138 -15.72 -2.95 -25.94
C GLU A 138 -15.94 -4.19 -25.08
N GLU A 139 -15.80 -5.39 -25.66
CA GLU A 139 -15.91 -6.66 -24.94
C GLU A 139 -14.68 -6.93 -24.04
N SER A 140 -13.48 -6.52 -24.49
CA SER A 140 -12.25 -6.58 -23.69
C SER A 140 -12.15 -5.48 -22.62
N ILE A 141 -12.80 -4.33 -22.80
CA ILE A 141 -12.96 -3.28 -21.76
C ILE A 141 -13.91 -3.77 -20.66
N ARG A 142 -15.01 -4.48 -20.99
CA ARG A 142 -15.86 -5.13 -19.97
C ARG A 142 -15.13 -6.24 -19.22
N ALA A 143 -14.37 -7.09 -19.93
CA ALA A 143 -13.55 -8.12 -19.28
C ALA A 143 -12.41 -7.52 -18.42
N ALA A 144 -11.82 -6.41 -18.85
CA ALA A 144 -10.81 -5.67 -18.08
C ALA A 144 -11.40 -4.93 -16.87
N ALA A 145 -12.63 -4.43 -16.94
CA ALA A 145 -13.36 -3.83 -15.82
C ALA A 145 -13.75 -4.89 -14.75
N GLN A 146 -14.09 -6.11 -15.18
CA GLN A 146 -14.29 -7.24 -14.27
C GLN A 146 -12.96 -7.67 -13.61
N ALA A 147 -11.87 -7.70 -14.37
CA ALA A 147 -10.54 -8.08 -13.89
C ALA A 147 -9.84 -7.00 -13.03
N THR A 148 -10.13 -5.71 -13.23
CA THR A 148 -9.63 -4.62 -12.37
C THR A 148 -10.32 -4.57 -11.01
N THR A 149 -11.55 -5.08 -10.91
CA THR A 149 -12.23 -5.21 -9.61
C THR A 149 -11.57 -6.33 -8.78
N ASP A 150 -11.25 -7.48 -9.38
CA ASP A 150 -10.51 -8.55 -8.71
C ASP A 150 -9.05 -8.19 -8.43
N ALA A 151 -8.39 -7.43 -9.31
CA ALA A 151 -7.00 -7.00 -9.12
C ALA A 151 -6.84 -5.87 -8.10
N ALA A 152 -7.84 -4.98 -7.95
CA ALA A 152 -7.85 -3.96 -6.91
C ALA A 152 -8.15 -4.56 -5.53
N VAL A 153 -9.02 -5.59 -5.47
CA VAL A 153 -9.17 -6.42 -4.27
C VAL A 153 -7.89 -7.21 -4.01
N ALA A 154 -7.23 -7.77 -5.04
CA ALA A 154 -5.94 -8.45 -4.90
C ALA A 154 -4.76 -7.51 -4.54
N ALA A 155 -4.84 -6.22 -4.85
CA ALA A 155 -3.84 -5.22 -4.47
C ALA A 155 -4.06 -4.69 -3.04
N ALA A 156 -5.32 -4.62 -2.59
CA ALA A 156 -5.65 -4.50 -1.16
C ALA A 156 -5.27 -5.78 -0.38
N ILE A 157 -5.17 -6.91 -1.08
CA ILE A 157 -4.57 -8.18 -0.65
C ILE A 157 -3.11 -8.27 -1.16
N ARG A 158 -2.36 -7.16 -1.19
CA ARG A 158 -0.89 -7.28 -1.04
C ARG A 158 -0.66 -7.77 0.39
N GLN A 159 -0.89 -9.06 0.62
CA GLN A 159 -0.74 -9.73 1.90
C GLN A 159 0.69 -9.47 2.36
N THR A 160 0.86 -8.55 3.30
CA THR A 160 1.98 -8.64 4.23
C THR A 160 1.87 -10.02 4.83
N GLN A 161 2.78 -10.91 4.39
CA GLN A 161 2.72 -12.34 4.66
C GLN A 161 2.58 -12.54 6.17
N THR A 162 1.55 -13.28 6.60
CA THR A 162 1.35 -13.58 8.01
C THR A 162 2.58 -14.31 8.55
N MET A 163 3.18 -13.76 9.60
CA MET A 163 4.33 -14.38 10.26
C MET A 163 3.83 -15.50 11.17
N LEU A 164 4.33 -16.73 10.96
CA LEU A 164 4.04 -17.87 11.82
C LEU A 164 5.22 -18.15 12.76
N ILE A 165 4.95 -18.26 14.05
CA ILE A 165 5.92 -18.63 15.09
C ILE A 165 5.40 -19.86 15.82
N ASP A 166 6.12 -20.96 15.68
CA ASP A 166 5.80 -22.26 16.26
C ASP A 166 6.66 -22.60 17.51
N LYS A 167 7.39 -21.60 18.03
CA LYS A 167 8.32 -21.73 19.15
C LYS A 167 7.94 -20.79 20.29
N PRO A 168 8.28 -21.13 21.55
CA PRO A 168 7.95 -20.30 22.69
C PRO A 168 8.77 -19.01 22.67
N LEU A 169 8.10 -17.89 22.92
CA LEU A 169 8.71 -16.58 23.06
C LEU A 169 9.10 -16.36 24.52
N ARG A 170 10.41 -16.24 24.77
CA ARG A 170 11.00 -16.16 26.11
C ARG A 170 11.25 -14.71 26.52
N SER A 171 11.45 -14.48 27.81
CA SER A 171 11.77 -13.17 28.37
C SER A 171 12.91 -12.48 27.61
N GLY A 172 12.70 -11.21 27.27
CA GLY A 172 13.66 -10.38 26.51
C GLY A 172 13.63 -10.58 25.00
N GLN A 173 12.88 -11.56 24.49
CA GLN A 173 12.69 -11.71 23.04
C GLN A 173 11.63 -10.74 22.53
N GLN A 174 11.91 -10.11 21.40
CA GLN A 174 11.00 -9.23 20.69
C GLN A 174 10.79 -9.75 19.27
N VAL A 175 9.54 -9.77 18.83
CA VAL A 175 9.12 -10.14 17.48
C VAL A 175 8.44 -8.94 16.84
N TYR A 176 8.76 -8.68 15.57
CA TYR A 176 8.13 -7.66 14.76
C TYR A 176 7.58 -8.26 13.46
N ALA A 177 6.29 -8.07 13.20
CA ALA A 177 5.61 -8.49 11.97
C ALA A 177 5.03 -7.28 11.23
N GLN A 178 5.33 -7.17 9.92
CA GLN A 178 4.77 -6.14 9.04
C GLN A 178 3.28 -6.33 8.72
N GLY A 179 2.72 -7.51 9.01
CA GLY A 179 1.30 -7.81 8.84
C GLY A 179 0.76 -8.49 10.09
N ASP A 180 -0.04 -9.52 9.88
CA ASP A 180 -0.55 -10.35 10.97
C ASP A 180 0.54 -11.29 11.49
N VAL A 181 0.47 -11.63 12.77
CA VAL A 181 1.34 -12.65 13.39
C VAL A 181 0.50 -13.73 14.06
N VAL A 182 0.91 -14.98 13.85
CA VAL A 182 0.31 -16.16 14.48
C VAL A 182 1.39 -16.86 15.30
N ILE A 183 1.11 -17.07 16.58
CA ILE A 183 2.02 -17.71 17.53
C ILE A 183 1.31 -18.95 18.08
N LEU A 184 1.96 -20.11 17.97
CA LEU A 184 1.40 -21.40 18.40
C LEU A 184 1.86 -21.84 19.79
N ASP A 185 2.75 -21.08 20.43
CA ASP A 185 3.36 -21.42 21.72
C ASP A 185 3.40 -20.22 22.67
N VAL A 186 3.78 -20.45 23.93
CA VAL A 186 3.67 -19.48 25.01
C VAL A 186 4.44 -18.18 24.73
N VAL A 187 3.81 -17.05 25.03
CA VAL A 187 4.47 -15.74 25.10
C VAL A 187 4.75 -15.44 26.56
N SER A 188 6.00 -15.63 26.98
CA SER A 188 6.42 -15.51 28.38
C SER A 188 6.45 -14.07 28.87
N TYR A 189 6.47 -13.88 30.19
CA TYR A 189 6.77 -12.60 30.82
C TYR A 189 8.04 -11.97 30.23
N GLY A 190 8.02 -10.66 30.00
CA GLY A 190 9.11 -9.92 29.36
C GLY A 190 9.33 -10.21 27.88
N ALA A 191 8.59 -11.12 27.25
CA ALA A 191 8.57 -11.28 25.79
C ALA A 191 7.65 -10.23 25.16
N GLU A 192 7.94 -9.82 23.93
CA GLU A 192 7.18 -8.78 23.23
C GLU A 192 6.85 -9.17 21.80
N VAL A 193 5.58 -8.99 21.45
CA VAL A 193 5.03 -9.25 20.12
C VAL A 193 4.52 -7.94 19.55
N ILE A 194 5.07 -7.52 18.42
CA ILE A 194 4.71 -6.28 17.72
C ILE A 194 4.21 -6.65 16.33
N ALA A 195 3.02 -6.18 15.96
CA ALA A 195 2.43 -6.38 14.65
C ALA A 195 1.81 -5.09 14.11
N GLU A 196 1.95 -4.84 12.81
CA GLU A 196 1.20 -3.78 12.12
C GLU A 196 -0.26 -4.20 11.86
N GLY A 197 -0.51 -5.51 11.81
CA GLY A 197 -1.83 -6.11 11.70
C GLY A 197 -2.32 -6.73 13.01
N ASN A 198 -3.01 -7.86 12.88
CA ASN A 198 -3.57 -8.64 13.97
C ASN A 198 -2.51 -9.52 14.67
N ILE A 199 -2.74 -9.80 15.94
CA ILE A 199 -1.94 -10.76 16.73
C ILE A 199 -2.84 -11.93 17.11
N HIS A 200 -2.43 -13.15 16.75
CA HIS A 200 -3.09 -14.39 17.13
C HIS A 200 -2.13 -15.23 17.97
N ILE A 201 -2.49 -15.53 19.20
CA ILE A 201 -1.68 -16.36 20.10
C ILE A 201 -2.51 -17.55 20.53
N TYR A 202 -2.24 -18.71 19.95
CA TYR A 202 -2.92 -19.97 20.29
C TYR A 202 -2.29 -20.66 21.51
N ALA A 203 -1.83 -19.86 22.48
CA ALA A 203 -1.19 -20.25 23.73
C ALA A 203 -1.37 -19.15 24.80
N PRO A 204 -0.89 -19.35 26.05
CA PRO A 204 -0.90 -18.28 27.05
C PRO A 204 -0.11 -17.04 26.61
N LEU A 205 -0.78 -15.89 26.59
CA LEU A 205 -0.16 -14.57 26.43
C LEU A 205 0.14 -14.01 27.82
N ARG A 206 1.39 -14.08 28.26
CA ARG A 206 1.86 -13.48 29.54
C ARG A 206 2.71 -12.24 29.34
N GLY A 207 3.42 -12.14 28.21
CA GLY A 207 4.23 -10.98 27.85
C GLY A 207 3.41 -9.80 27.34
N ARG A 208 4.01 -9.03 26.44
CA ARG A 208 3.44 -7.83 25.83
C ARG A 208 2.99 -8.09 24.40
N ALA A 209 1.81 -7.61 24.03
CA ALA A 209 1.28 -7.67 22.67
C ALA A 209 0.85 -6.28 22.18
N LEU A 210 1.47 -5.81 21.09
CA LEU A 210 1.23 -4.50 20.48
C LEU A 210 0.79 -4.71 19.03
N ALA A 211 -0.52 -4.62 18.80
CA ALA A 211 -1.13 -4.75 17.48
C ALA A 211 -1.38 -3.38 16.86
N GLY A 212 -1.48 -3.35 15.53
CA GLY A 212 -1.79 -2.12 14.80
C GLY A 212 -0.77 -1.00 15.02
N VAL A 213 0.51 -1.29 15.22
CA VAL A 213 1.50 -0.27 15.64
C VAL A 213 1.73 0.86 14.63
N LYS A 214 1.26 0.71 13.39
CA LYS A 214 1.23 1.76 12.36
C LYS A 214 -0.08 2.57 12.34
N GLY A 215 -0.86 2.54 13.42
CA GLY A 215 -2.12 3.27 13.53
C GLY A 215 -3.33 2.49 13.00
N ASN A 216 -3.21 1.18 12.79
CA ASN A 216 -4.34 0.35 12.38
C ASN A 216 -5.28 0.12 13.58
N THR A 217 -6.31 0.96 13.68
CA THR A 217 -7.35 0.89 14.72
C THR A 217 -8.26 -0.33 14.58
N GLY A 218 -8.30 -0.94 13.39
CA GLY A 218 -9.05 -2.16 13.11
C GLY A 218 -8.36 -3.44 13.56
N ALA A 219 -7.08 -3.36 13.96
CA ALA A 219 -6.31 -4.51 14.42
C ALA A 219 -6.89 -5.12 15.70
N ARG A 220 -6.70 -6.43 15.87
CA ARG A 220 -7.17 -7.19 17.03
C ARG A 220 -6.08 -8.06 17.61
N ILE A 221 -6.22 -8.37 18.90
CA ILE A 221 -5.38 -9.34 19.60
C ILE A 221 -6.28 -10.49 20.05
N PHE A 222 -5.93 -11.71 19.66
CA PHE A 222 -6.61 -12.93 20.05
C PHE A 222 -5.66 -13.80 20.88
N SER A 223 -6.16 -14.36 21.98
CA SER A 223 -5.42 -15.37 22.73
C SER A 223 -6.34 -16.46 23.24
N THR A 224 -5.83 -17.70 23.30
CA THR A 224 -6.54 -18.82 23.96
C THR A 224 -6.50 -18.71 25.49
N CYS A 225 -5.53 -17.99 26.05
CA CYS A 225 -5.40 -17.71 27.48
C CYS A 225 -4.81 -16.31 27.70
N MET A 226 -5.68 -15.36 28.04
CA MET A 226 -5.36 -13.93 28.14
C MET A 226 -4.82 -13.56 29.53
N GLU A 227 -3.49 -13.49 29.68
CA GLU A 227 -2.79 -13.08 30.92
C GLU A 227 -1.71 -11.98 30.69
N PRO A 228 -1.91 -10.99 29.79
CA PRO A 228 -0.84 -10.12 29.33
C PRO A 228 -0.29 -9.17 30.41
N GLU A 229 1.02 -8.92 30.38
CA GLU A 229 1.64 -7.76 31.03
C GLU A 229 1.12 -6.43 30.45
N LEU A 230 0.97 -6.40 29.12
CA LEU A 230 0.52 -5.23 28.37
C LEU A 230 -0.14 -5.67 27.05
N ILE A 231 -1.26 -5.02 26.73
CA ILE A 231 -1.89 -5.09 25.42
C ILE A 231 -2.03 -3.68 24.86
N SER A 232 -1.78 -3.51 23.55
CA SER A 232 -1.94 -2.23 22.86
C SER A 232 -2.52 -2.43 21.47
N ILE A 233 -3.42 -1.53 21.05
CA ILE A 233 -3.94 -1.46 19.69
C ILE A 233 -3.84 0.00 19.24
N ALA A 234 -3.12 0.25 18.14
CA ALA A 234 -2.95 1.57 17.56
C ALA A 234 -2.47 2.65 18.57
N GLY A 235 -1.62 2.25 19.52
CA GLY A 235 -1.05 3.15 20.53
C GLY A 235 -1.91 3.30 21.81
N ILE A 236 -3.16 2.83 21.82
CA ILE A 236 -3.97 2.77 23.04
C ILE A 236 -3.61 1.48 23.78
N TYR A 237 -3.13 1.60 25.01
CA TYR A 237 -2.62 0.47 25.78
C TYR A 237 -3.35 0.27 27.11
N ARG A 238 -3.26 -0.96 27.61
CA ARG A 238 -3.68 -1.37 28.95
C ARG A 238 -2.62 -2.28 29.56
N THR A 239 -2.28 -2.00 30.82
CA THR A 239 -1.29 -2.76 31.60
C THR A 239 -1.97 -3.75 32.54
N ALA A 240 -1.23 -4.75 33.01
CA ALA A 240 -1.68 -5.77 33.96
C ALA A 240 -2.12 -5.21 35.32
N GLU A 241 -1.69 -3.99 35.68
CA GLU A 241 -2.15 -3.29 36.90
C GLU A 241 -3.67 -3.06 36.91
N GLN A 242 -4.27 -2.94 35.71
CA GLN A 242 -5.72 -2.83 35.55
C GLN A 242 -6.32 -4.21 35.41
N THR A 243 -6.83 -4.75 36.52
CA THR A 243 -7.43 -6.10 36.59
C THR A 243 -8.35 -6.38 35.41
N LEU A 244 -8.04 -7.45 34.67
CA LEU A 244 -8.83 -7.92 33.54
C LEU A 244 -10.19 -8.45 34.03
N PRO A 245 -11.27 -8.30 33.24
CA PRO A 245 -12.54 -8.94 33.53
C PRO A 245 -12.40 -10.45 33.77
N ALA A 246 -13.19 -11.01 34.70
CA ALA A 246 -13.08 -12.42 35.09
C ALA A 246 -13.47 -13.41 33.97
N ASP A 247 -14.18 -12.95 32.94
CA ASP A 247 -14.52 -13.68 31.73
C ASP A 247 -13.42 -13.61 30.64
N VAL A 248 -12.40 -12.76 30.84
CA VAL A 248 -11.25 -12.60 29.94
C VAL A 248 -9.98 -13.21 30.54
N LEU A 249 -9.70 -12.95 31.81
CA LEU A 249 -8.46 -13.39 32.47
C LEU A 249 -8.31 -14.92 32.41
N GLY A 250 -7.20 -15.38 31.84
CA GLY A 250 -6.87 -16.80 31.71
C GLY A 250 -7.79 -17.59 30.76
N LYS A 251 -8.64 -16.89 30.00
CA LYS A 251 -9.64 -17.48 29.09
C LYS A 251 -9.36 -17.10 27.65
N THR A 252 -10.05 -17.77 26.74
CA THR A 252 -10.04 -17.43 25.31
C THR A 252 -10.78 -16.12 25.11
N ALA A 253 -10.08 -15.12 24.60
CA ALA A 253 -10.59 -13.76 24.50
C ALA A 253 -10.04 -13.02 23.27
N GLN A 254 -10.75 -11.97 22.88
CA GLN A 254 -10.31 -10.98 21.92
C GLN A 254 -10.19 -9.60 22.57
N VAL A 255 -9.25 -8.81 22.07
CA VAL A 255 -9.12 -7.39 22.33
C VAL A 255 -9.34 -6.66 21.01
N ARG A 256 -10.20 -5.65 21.02
CA ARG A 256 -10.45 -4.75 19.89
C ARG A 256 -10.51 -3.31 20.36
N LEU A 257 -10.24 -2.38 19.46
CA LEU A 257 -10.46 -0.95 19.72
C LEU A 257 -11.87 -0.56 19.29
N ALA A 258 -12.58 0.21 20.12
CA ALA A 258 -13.80 0.91 19.74
C ALA A 258 -13.92 2.19 20.55
N ASP A 259 -14.32 3.29 19.89
CA ASP A 259 -14.44 4.62 20.52
C ASP A 259 -13.18 5.01 21.32
N GLU A 260 -12.00 4.74 20.74
CA GLU A 260 -10.67 4.97 21.34
C GLU A 260 -10.42 4.22 22.67
N LYS A 261 -11.22 3.20 22.99
CA LYS A 261 -11.07 2.36 24.17
C LYS A 261 -10.84 0.91 23.79
N LEU A 262 -9.97 0.24 24.55
CA LEU A 262 -9.78 -1.20 24.43
C LEU A 262 -10.99 -1.92 25.02
N ILE A 263 -11.70 -2.66 24.18
CA ILE A 263 -12.76 -3.58 24.56
C ILE A 263 -12.20 -4.98 24.59
N LEU A 264 -12.35 -5.65 25.74
CA LEU A 264 -11.91 -7.01 25.98
C LEU A 264 -13.14 -7.90 26.14
N GLU A 265 -13.24 -8.93 25.31
CA GLU A 265 -14.42 -9.80 25.23
C GLU A 265 -14.00 -11.27 25.22
N ALA A 266 -14.73 -12.11 25.93
CA ALA A 266 -14.58 -13.56 25.82
C ALA A 266 -14.91 -14.02 24.39
N LEU A 267 -14.02 -14.81 23.79
CA LEU A 267 -14.20 -15.38 22.46
C LEU A 267 -14.86 -16.75 22.60
N ARG A 268 -16.15 -16.83 22.26
CA ARG A 268 -16.89 -18.11 22.25
C ARG A 268 -16.69 -18.80 20.91
N LEU A 269 -16.10 -19.99 20.93
CA LEU A 269 -16.12 -20.90 19.79
C LEU A 269 -17.55 -21.43 19.64
N LYS A 270 -18.15 -21.24 18.47
CA LYS A 270 -19.51 -21.71 18.15
C LYS A 270 -19.47 -23.13 17.62
#